data_AF-A0A077M5L3-F1
#
_entry.id   AF-A0A077M5L3-F1
#
_cell.length_a   1.000
_cell.length_b   1.000
_cell.length_c   1.000
_cell.angle_alpha   90.00
_cell.angle_beta   90.00
_cell.angle_gamma   90.00
#
_symmetry.space_group_name_H-M   'P 1'
#
loop_
_entity.id
_entity.type
_entity.pdbx_description
1 polymer ?
#
loop_
_entity_poly.entity_id
_entity_poly.type
_entity_poly.pdbx_seq_one_letter_code
_entity_poly.pdbx_strand_id
1 'polypeptide(L)'
;MEFASYLAGERWSDRPRCTHPLLAQLARLVNDGVDDEHRAQLVPLIPDVVGLNPPGVQAELRIVVRAALAALPVANQERQNALAYGLAMLDPLLDQLPPAEAAAYRGRINEEYAAVPAARRWGAERARRSQLDEKTLRDKSFPVLIQTSVRGLAEACVDDCQERMIALLRDCIAATRAASPSAAGPPDDAHRHSDVPTRLDPVRTQ
;
A
#
# COMPACT_ATOMS: atom_id res chain seq x y z
N MET A 1 8.01 -8.95 7.41
CA MET A 1 8.24 -7.48 7.57
C MET A 1 9.48 -7.17 8.40
N GLU A 2 9.90 -8.12 9.23
CA GLU A 2 11.05 -8.09 10.09
C GLU A 2 12.36 -7.78 9.34
N PHE A 3 12.57 -8.41 8.18
CA PHE A 3 13.71 -8.08 7.32
C PHE A 3 13.70 -6.61 6.85
N ALA A 4 12.54 -6.05 6.52
CA ALA A 4 12.43 -4.63 6.17
C ALA A 4 12.79 -3.73 7.37
N SER A 5 12.34 -4.09 8.58
CA SER A 5 12.71 -3.37 9.82
C SER A 5 14.23 -3.41 10.06
N TYR A 6 14.85 -4.58 9.88
CA TYR A 6 16.28 -4.77 10.04
C TYR A 6 17.09 -3.96 9.03
N LEU A 7 16.72 -4.01 7.75
CA LEU A 7 17.37 -3.24 6.68
C LEU A 7 17.22 -1.72 6.87
N ALA A 8 16.14 -1.27 7.48
CA ALA A 8 15.91 0.14 7.82
C ALA A 8 16.67 0.60 9.07
N GLY A 9 17.41 -0.28 9.76
CA GLY A 9 18.07 0.03 11.03
C GLY A 9 17.09 0.19 12.21
N GLU A 10 15.86 -0.30 12.07
CA GLU A 10 14.86 -0.29 13.14
C GLU A 10 15.02 -1.51 14.05
N ARG A 11 14.32 -1.51 15.19
CA ARG A 11 14.17 -2.72 16.00
C ARG A 11 13.44 -3.78 15.19
N TRP A 12 13.92 -5.03 15.27
CA TRP A 12 13.28 -6.21 14.69
C TRP A 12 11.78 -6.25 15.04
N SER A 13 10.92 -6.08 14.04
CA SER A 13 9.48 -5.96 14.21
C SER A 13 8.70 -6.36 12.96
N ASP A 14 7.52 -6.95 13.16
CA ASP A 14 6.55 -7.20 12.10
C ASP A 14 5.74 -5.94 11.70
N ARG A 15 5.93 -4.83 12.41
CA ARG A 15 5.29 -3.52 12.19
C ARG A 15 6.34 -2.39 12.12
N PRO A 16 7.23 -2.39 11.11
CA PRO A 16 8.23 -1.34 10.96
C PRO A 16 7.59 0.03 10.73
N ARG A 17 8.29 1.09 11.16
CA ARG A 17 7.93 2.48 10.85
C ARG A 17 8.35 2.88 9.43
N CYS A 18 9.32 2.19 8.85
CA CYS A 18 9.86 2.46 7.52
C CYS A 18 8.89 2.12 6.39
N THR A 19 7.84 1.32 6.64
CA THR A 19 6.84 0.94 5.64
C THR A 19 5.45 1.40 6.07
N HIS A 20 4.65 1.85 5.11
CA HIS A 20 3.27 2.24 5.37
C HIS A 20 2.46 1.10 6.06
N PRO A 21 1.70 1.35 7.15
CA PRO A 21 1.04 0.29 7.92
C PRO A 21 0.13 -0.66 7.12
N LEU A 22 -0.65 -0.13 6.16
CA LEU A 22 -1.49 -0.96 5.29
C LEU A 22 -0.67 -1.81 4.31
N LEU A 23 0.45 -1.28 3.80
CA LEU A 23 1.33 -2.04 2.92
C LEU A 23 2.06 -3.14 3.71
N ALA A 24 2.50 -2.84 4.94
CA ALA A 24 3.06 -3.82 5.86
C ALA A 24 2.04 -4.91 6.23
N GLN A 25 0.76 -4.56 6.41
CA GLN A 25 -0.31 -5.53 6.62
C GLN A 25 -0.51 -6.41 5.39
N LEU A 26 -0.61 -5.82 4.19
CA LEU A 26 -0.75 -6.56 2.94
C LEU A 26 0.42 -7.53 2.74
N ALA A 27 1.66 -7.06 2.91
CA ALA A 27 2.86 -7.87 2.77
C ALA A 27 2.90 -9.06 3.73
N ARG A 28 2.48 -8.89 5.00
CA ARG A 28 2.36 -9.99 5.96
C ARG A 28 1.31 -11.01 5.52
N LEU A 29 0.12 -10.55 5.15
CA LEU A 29 -0.96 -11.45 4.71
C LEU A 29 -0.60 -12.23 3.45
N VAL A 30 0.08 -11.59 2.48
CA VAL A 30 0.57 -12.26 1.27
C VAL A 30 1.66 -13.26 1.63
N ASN A 31 2.63 -12.88 2.45
CA ASN A 31 3.64 -13.82 2.97
C ASN A 31 2.97 -15.03 3.63
N ASP A 32 1.99 -14.83 4.50
CA ASP A 32 1.36 -15.91 5.24
C ASP A 32 0.45 -16.79 4.35
N GLY A 33 -0.02 -16.25 3.21
CA GLY A 33 -0.90 -16.94 2.26
C GLY A 33 -0.18 -17.73 1.17
N VAL A 34 1.11 -17.49 0.94
CA VAL A 34 1.90 -18.17 -0.09
C VAL A 34 2.64 -19.39 0.43
N ASP A 35 2.81 -20.41 -0.42
CA ASP A 35 3.69 -21.55 -0.16
C ASP A 35 5.17 -21.15 -0.22
N ASP A 36 6.08 -22.08 0.08
CA ASP A 36 7.51 -21.81 0.17
C ASP A 36 8.17 -21.49 -1.18
N GLU A 37 7.68 -22.06 -2.28
CA GLU A 37 8.19 -21.79 -3.63
C GLU A 37 7.85 -20.34 -4.04
N HIS A 38 6.61 -19.94 -3.82
CA HIS A 38 6.12 -18.60 -4.08
C HIS A 38 6.69 -17.56 -3.10
N ARG A 39 6.91 -17.95 -1.84
CA ARG A 39 7.55 -17.11 -0.82
C ARG A 39 8.94 -16.65 -1.25
N ALA A 40 9.71 -17.49 -1.96
CA ALA A 40 11.01 -17.10 -2.49
C ALA A 40 10.93 -15.90 -3.44
N GLN A 41 9.82 -15.74 -4.16
CA GLN A 41 9.58 -14.60 -5.05
C GLN A 41 9.30 -13.27 -4.32
N LEU A 42 9.01 -13.33 -3.02
CA LEU A 42 8.81 -12.16 -2.18
C LEU A 42 10.14 -11.55 -1.71
N VAL A 43 11.21 -12.35 -1.63
CA VAL A 43 12.52 -11.91 -1.12
C VAL A 43 13.07 -10.68 -1.87
N PRO A 44 13.05 -10.64 -3.22
CA PRO A 44 13.50 -9.47 -3.95
C PRO A 44 12.68 -8.20 -3.71
N LEU A 45 11.45 -8.32 -3.19
CA LEU A 45 10.56 -7.18 -2.90
C LEU A 45 10.82 -6.56 -1.52
N ILE A 46 11.64 -7.18 -0.67
CA ILE A 46 11.91 -6.69 0.69
C ILE A 46 12.57 -5.30 0.66
N PRO A 47 13.62 -5.02 -0.14
CA PRO A 47 14.21 -3.69 -0.20
C PRO A 47 13.22 -2.63 -0.71
N ASP A 48 12.27 -3.04 -1.56
CA ASP A 48 11.33 -2.11 -2.21
C ASP A 48 10.34 -1.45 -1.25
N VAL A 49 10.09 -2.06 -0.08
CA VAL A 49 9.18 -1.53 0.95
C VAL A 49 9.89 -0.70 2.02
N VAL A 50 11.23 -0.67 2.02
CA VAL A 50 12.03 0.09 2.99
C VAL A 50 11.93 1.59 2.68
N GLY A 51 11.53 2.38 3.67
CA GLY A 51 11.30 3.83 3.52
C GLY A 51 10.02 4.18 2.75
N LEU A 52 9.24 3.17 2.33
CA LEU A 52 8.01 3.35 1.57
C LEU A 52 6.82 3.64 2.49
N ASN A 53 6.81 4.84 3.07
CA ASN A 53 5.79 5.31 4.00
C ASN A 53 5.30 6.73 3.67
N PRO A 54 4.72 6.97 2.47
CA PRO A 54 4.12 8.26 2.17
C PRO A 54 2.92 8.54 3.09
N PRO A 55 2.76 9.78 3.57
CA PRO A 55 1.62 10.13 4.42
C PRO A 55 0.34 10.31 3.60
N GLY A 56 -0.80 10.27 4.29
CA GLY A 56 -2.09 10.70 3.75
C GLY A 56 -2.90 9.59 3.08
N VAL A 57 -4.21 9.86 2.96
CA VAL A 57 -5.20 8.87 2.51
C VAL A 57 -5.04 8.44 1.06
N GLN A 58 -4.37 9.22 0.22
CA GLN A 58 -4.19 8.87 -1.19
C GLN A 58 -3.38 7.58 -1.38
N ALA A 59 -2.29 7.39 -0.61
CA ALA A 59 -1.51 6.16 -0.68
C ALA A 59 -2.32 4.96 -0.18
N GLU A 60 -3.09 5.16 0.88
CA GLU A 60 -3.97 4.17 1.46
C GLU A 60 -5.07 3.72 0.48
N LEU A 61 -5.72 4.67 -0.20
CA LEU A 61 -6.73 4.39 -1.22
C LEU A 61 -6.17 3.56 -2.37
N ARG A 62 -4.98 3.91 -2.87
CA ARG A 62 -4.31 3.14 -3.93
C ARG A 62 -4.10 1.68 -3.53
N ILE A 63 -3.67 1.43 -2.29
CA ILE A 63 -3.45 0.07 -1.78
C ILE A 63 -4.79 -0.66 -1.63
N VAL A 64 -5.77 -0.05 -0.96
CA VAL A 64 -7.04 -0.72 -0.61
C VAL A 64 -7.90 -0.99 -1.83
N VAL A 65 -8.02 -0.03 -2.76
CA VAL A 65 -8.82 -0.20 -3.98
C VAL A 65 -8.20 -1.28 -4.86
N ARG A 66 -6.87 -1.32 -5.01
CA ARG A 66 -6.18 -2.38 -5.78
C ARG A 66 -6.40 -3.75 -5.17
N ALA A 67 -6.28 -3.87 -3.84
CA ALA A 67 -6.54 -5.11 -3.15
C ALA A 67 -7.98 -5.59 -3.38
N ALA A 68 -8.96 -4.69 -3.22
CA ALA A 68 -10.36 -5.03 -3.43
C ALA A 68 -10.64 -5.45 -4.88
N LEU A 69 -10.11 -4.72 -5.87
CA LEU A 69 -10.27 -5.05 -7.29
C LEU A 69 -9.63 -6.39 -7.66
N ALA A 70 -8.45 -6.72 -7.12
CA ALA A 70 -7.79 -7.98 -7.40
C ALA A 70 -8.59 -9.19 -6.90
N ALA A 71 -9.25 -9.05 -5.74
CA ALA A 71 -9.99 -10.13 -5.11
C ALA A 71 -11.43 -10.24 -5.59
N LEU A 72 -12.10 -9.12 -5.92
CA LEU A 72 -13.53 -9.07 -6.24
C LEU A 72 -14.00 -10.12 -7.26
N PRO A 73 -13.35 -10.33 -8.41
CA PRO A 73 -13.85 -11.25 -9.43
C PRO A 73 -13.73 -12.73 -9.03
N VAL A 74 -12.81 -13.08 -8.14
CA VAL A 74 -12.47 -14.49 -7.81
C VAL A 74 -12.88 -14.91 -6.40
N ALA A 75 -13.18 -13.96 -5.53
CA ALA A 75 -13.60 -14.24 -4.16
C ALA A 75 -14.98 -14.93 -4.11
N ASN A 76 -15.25 -15.66 -3.03
CA ASN A 76 -16.57 -16.22 -2.78
C ASN A 76 -17.65 -15.13 -2.58
N GLN A 77 -18.93 -15.51 -2.69
CA GLN A 77 -20.06 -14.57 -2.66
C GLN A 77 -20.11 -13.68 -1.42
N GLU A 78 -19.78 -14.20 -0.23
CA GLU A 78 -19.78 -13.42 1.01
C GLU A 78 -18.71 -12.33 0.96
N ARG A 79 -17.49 -12.69 0.53
CA ARG A 79 -16.40 -11.74 0.36
C ARG A 79 -16.65 -10.75 -0.77
N GLN A 80 -17.25 -11.18 -1.88
CA GLN A 80 -17.68 -10.27 -2.96
C GLN A 80 -18.63 -9.19 -2.43
N ASN A 81 -19.62 -9.56 -1.61
CA ASN A 81 -20.54 -8.62 -0.98
C ASN A 81 -19.79 -7.61 -0.09
N ALA A 82 -18.87 -8.09 0.75
CA ALA A 82 -18.07 -7.25 1.63
C ALA A 82 -17.15 -6.29 0.84
N LEU A 83 -16.49 -6.78 -0.22
CA LEU A 83 -15.62 -5.99 -1.09
C LEU A 83 -16.41 -4.95 -1.87
N ALA A 84 -17.55 -5.31 -2.45
CA ALA A 84 -18.42 -4.38 -3.16
C ALA A 84 -18.99 -3.30 -2.23
N TYR A 85 -19.37 -3.66 -1.01
CA TYR A 85 -19.74 -2.68 0.01
C TYR A 85 -18.57 -1.74 0.34
N GLY A 86 -17.37 -2.29 0.54
CA GLY A 86 -16.16 -1.51 0.77
C GLY A 86 -15.90 -0.50 -0.35
N LEU A 87 -15.83 -0.96 -1.59
CA LEU A 87 -15.62 -0.12 -2.77
C LEU A 87 -16.67 0.99 -2.90
N ALA A 88 -17.95 0.69 -2.61
CA ALA A 88 -19.00 1.70 -2.58
C ALA A 88 -18.79 2.76 -1.47
N MET A 89 -18.27 2.37 -0.30
CA MET A 89 -17.91 3.31 0.77
C MET A 89 -16.66 4.14 0.43
N LEU A 90 -15.76 3.61 -0.40
CA LEU A 90 -14.54 4.31 -0.82
C LEU A 90 -14.76 5.27 -1.99
N ASP A 91 -15.84 5.13 -2.76
CA ASP A 91 -16.07 5.93 -3.98
C ASP A 91 -16.00 7.46 -3.77
N PRO A 92 -16.57 8.05 -2.70
CA PRO A 92 -16.41 9.48 -2.44
C PRO A 92 -14.95 9.87 -2.11
N LEU A 93 -14.19 8.98 -1.47
CA LEU A 93 -12.80 9.23 -1.11
C LEU A 93 -11.88 9.24 -2.34
N LEU A 94 -12.31 8.65 -3.47
CA LEU A 94 -11.53 8.69 -4.71
C LEU A 94 -11.35 10.12 -5.25
N ASP A 95 -12.22 11.06 -4.89
CA ASP A 95 -12.06 12.47 -5.27
C ASP A 95 -10.83 13.14 -4.61
N GLN A 96 -10.22 12.48 -3.61
CA GLN A 96 -8.95 12.91 -3.03
C GLN A 96 -7.74 12.53 -3.88
N LEU A 97 -7.91 11.70 -4.92
CA LEU A 97 -6.87 11.35 -5.88
C LEU A 97 -6.86 12.36 -7.05
N PRO A 98 -5.76 12.44 -7.83
CA PRO A 98 -5.75 13.20 -9.08
C PRO A 98 -6.94 12.79 -9.98
N PRO A 99 -7.66 13.74 -10.63
CA PRO A 99 -8.90 13.45 -11.33
C PRO A 99 -8.81 12.33 -12.39
N ALA A 100 -7.70 12.29 -13.14
CA ALA A 100 -7.45 11.23 -14.12
C ALA A 100 -7.30 9.84 -13.47
N GLU A 101 -6.64 9.78 -12.30
CA GLU A 101 -6.47 8.53 -11.55
C GLU A 101 -7.78 8.09 -10.90
N ALA A 102 -8.54 9.02 -10.33
CA ALA A 102 -9.87 8.75 -9.78
C ALA A 102 -10.81 8.18 -10.85
N ALA A 103 -10.83 8.78 -12.05
CA ALA A 103 -11.60 8.28 -13.18
C ALA A 103 -11.16 6.87 -13.62
N ALA A 104 -9.85 6.60 -13.64
CA ALA A 104 -9.31 5.28 -13.96
C ALA A 104 -9.75 4.21 -12.93
N TYR A 105 -9.69 4.51 -11.64
CA TYR A 105 -10.19 3.59 -10.61
C TYR A 105 -11.69 3.34 -10.73
N ARG A 106 -12.50 4.39 -10.95
CA ARG A 106 -13.95 4.23 -11.17
C ARG A 106 -14.25 3.39 -12.42
N GLY A 107 -13.48 3.55 -13.49
CA GLY A 107 -13.55 2.71 -14.67
C GLY A 107 -13.34 1.23 -14.33
N ARG A 108 -12.21 0.91 -13.69
CA ARG A 108 -11.88 -0.46 -13.27
C ARG A 108 -12.91 -1.04 -12.29
N ILE A 109 -13.39 -0.25 -11.32
CA ILE A 109 -14.45 -0.69 -10.40
C ILE A 109 -15.71 -1.08 -11.18
N ASN A 110 -16.11 -0.29 -12.17
CA ASN A 110 -17.28 -0.60 -13.00
C ASN A 110 -17.08 -1.85 -13.88
N GLU A 111 -15.87 -2.06 -14.40
CA GLU A 111 -15.50 -3.27 -15.15
C GLU A 111 -15.62 -4.51 -14.27
N GLU A 112 -14.99 -4.54 -13.09
CA GLU A 112 -15.07 -5.69 -12.18
C GLU A 112 -16.50 -5.91 -11.67
N TYR A 113 -17.26 -4.84 -11.43
CA TYR A 113 -18.67 -4.93 -11.07
C TYR A 113 -19.55 -5.58 -12.14
N ALA A 114 -19.13 -5.59 -13.41
CA ALA A 114 -19.86 -6.29 -14.47
C ALA A 114 -19.86 -7.81 -14.23
N ALA A 115 -18.79 -8.35 -13.62
CA ALA A 115 -18.70 -9.77 -13.28
C ALA A 115 -19.51 -10.14 -12.02
N VAL A 116 -19.76 -9.19 -11.12
CA VAL A 116 -20.42 -9.44 -9.82
C VAL A 116 -21.66 -8.55 -9.56
N PRO A 117 -22.66 -8.55 -10.47
CA PRO A 117 -23.77 -7.59 -10.41
C PRO A 117 -24.64 -7.71 -9.15
N ALA A 118 -24.75 -8.92 -8.57
CA ALA A 118 -25.46 -9.13 -7.31
C ALA A 118 -24.74 -8.45 -6.12
N ALA A 119 -23.42 -8.66 -6.02
CA ALA A 119 -22.60 -8.04 -4.99
C ALA A 119 -22.58 -6.51 -5.11
N ARG A 120 -22.47 -5.98 -6.34
CA ARG A 120 -22.58 -4.53 -6.61
C ARG A 120 -23.87 -3.94 -6.04
N ARG A 121 -25.02 -4.55 -6.37
CA ARG A 121 -26.33 -4.05 -5.89
C ARG A 121 -26.43 -4.11 -4.37
N TRP A 122 -26.01 -5.23 -3.79
CA TRP A 122 -26.03 -5.41 -2.33
C TRP A 122 -25.13 -4.39 -1.63
N GLY A 123 -23.89 -4.22 -2.12
CA GLY A 123 -22.91 -3.29 -1.58
C GLY A 123 -23.37 -1.84 -1.65
N ALA A 124 -23.92 -1.41 -2.78
CA ALA A 124 -24.47 -0.07 -2.96
C ALA A 124 -25.63 0.20 -2.00
N GLU A 125 -26.57 -0.75 -1.84
CA GLU A 125 -27.68 -0.59 -0.89
C GLU A 125 -27.19 -0.48 0.55
N ARG A 126 -26.19 -1.29 0.93
CA ARG A 126 -25.61 -1.26 2.27
C ARG A 126 -24.85 0.04 2.54
N ALA A 127 -24.12 0.54 1.54
CA ALA A 127 -23.39 1.81 1.61
C ALA A 127 -24.32 3.00 1.82
N ARG A 128 -25.45 3.06 1.11
CA ARG A 128 -26.47 4.12 1.30
C ARG A 128 -27.00 4.23 2.73
N ARG A 129 -27.00 3.11 3.47
CA ARG A 129 -27.48 3.06 4.87
C ARG A 129 -26.37 3.28 5.89
N SER A 130 -25.14 3.49 5.46
CA SER A 130 -23.97 3.64 6.33
C SER A 130 -23.64 5.11 6.57
N GLN A 131 -23.21 5.44 7.79
CA GLN A 131 -22.79 6.78 8.18
C GLN A 131 -21.43 6.69 8.87
N LEU A 132 -20.37 6.44 8.08
CA LEU A 132 -19.01 6.39 8.59
C LEU A 132 -18.27 7.64 8.13
N ASP A 133 -17.61 8.32 9.07
CA ASP A 133 -16.65 9.37 8.72
C ASP A 133 -15.37 8.77 8.12
N GLU A 134 -14.59 9.63 7.45
CA GLU A 134 -13.34 9.22 6.81
C GLU A 134 -12.38 8.56 7.81
N LYS A 135 -12.27 9.10 9.02
CA LYS A 135 -11.37 8.57 10.05
C LYS A 135 -11.71 7.13 10.39
N THR A 136 -12.99 6.84 10.59
CA THR A 136 -13.49 5.50 10.91
C THR A 136 -13.31 4.55 9.74
N LEU A 137 -13.53 5.02 8.50
CA LEU A 137 -13.25 4.25 7.29
C LEU A 137 -11.77 3.86 7.22
N ARG A 138 -10.85 4.81 7.42
CA ARG A 138 -9.41 4.57 7.39
C ARG A 138 -8.95 3.63 8.51
N ASP A 139 -9.39 3.87 9.74
CA ASP A 139 -8.92 3.12 10.91
C ASP A 139 -9.50 1.71 11.01
N LYS A 140 -10.72 1.49 10.49
CA LYS A 140 -11.45 0.23 10.67
C LYS A 140 -11.69 -0.50 9.36
N SER A 141 -12.18 0.19 8.34
CA SER A 141 -12.59 -0.46 7.09
C SER A 141 -11.39 -0.80 6.20
N PHE A 142 -10.37 0.06 6.11
CA PHE A 142 -9.22 -0.19 5.23
C PHE A 142 -8.46 -1.48 5.64
N PRO A 143 -8.09 -1.70 6.91
CA PRO A 143 -7.44 -2.95 7.32
C PRO A 143 -8.31 -4.19 7.09
N VAL A 144 -9.62 -4.07 7.27
CA VAL A 144 -10.58 -5.16 7.04
C VAL A 144 -10.70 -5.47 5.54
N LEU A 145 -10.68 -4.45 4.67
CA LEU A 145 -10.71 -4.66 3.22
C LEU A 145 -9.43 -5.32 2.72
N ILE A 146 -8.26 -4.93 3.24
CA ILE A 146 -7.00 -5.62 2.94
C ILE A 146 -7.08 -7.10 3.34
N GLN A 147 -7.52 -7.39 4.57
CA GLN A 147 -7.68 -8.76 5.04
C GLN A 147 -8.69 -9.56 4.21
N THR A 148 -9.84 -8.95 3.89
CA THR A 148 -10.90 -9.57 3.10
C THR A 148 -10.42 -9.88 1.68
N SER A 149 -9.64 -8.98 1.10
CA SER A 149 -9.09 -9.14 -0.24
C SER A 149 -8.08 -10.29 -0.30
N VAL A 150 -7.10 -10.30 0.59
CA VAL A 150 -6.07 -11.36 0.58
C VAL A 150 -6.66 -12.73 0.89
N ARG A 151 -7.59 -12.82 1.86
CA ARG A 151 -8.32 -14.07 2.11
C ARG A 151 -9.19 -14.48 0.92
N GLY A 152 -9.82 -13.52 0.24
CA GLY A 152 -10.60 -13.77 -0.95
C GLY A 152 -9.76 -14.34 -2.10
N LEU A 153 -8.51 -13.89 -2.23
CA LEU A 153 -7.55 -14.46 -3.18
C LEU A 153 -7.08 -15.85 -2.73
N ALA A 154 -6.66 -16.01 -1.47
CA ALA A 154 -6.11 -17.26 -0.96
C ALA A 154 -7.13 -18.42 -0.95
N GLU A 155 -8.42 -18.10 -0.75
CA GLU A 155 -9.52 -19.08 -0.72
C GLU A 155 -10.23 -19.21 -2.08
N ALA A 156 -9.77 -18.49 -3.12
CA ALA A 156 -10.37 -18.56 -4.44
C ALA A 156 -10.15 -19.93 -5.07
N CYS A 157 -11.17 -20.45 -5.75
CA CYS A 157 -11.08 -21.70 -6.52
C CYS A 157 -10.49 -21.42 -7.91
N VAL A 158 -9.26 -20.87 -7.95
CA VAL A 158 -8.50 -20.57 -9.17
C VAL A 158 -7.07 -21.10 -9.03
N ASP A 159 -6.48 -21.52 -10.14
CA ASP A 159 -5.16 -22.15 -10.14
C ASP A 159 -4.02 -21.16 -9.88
N ASP A 160 -4.24 -19.86 -10.12
CA ASP A 160 -3.23 -18.79 -10.09
C ASP A 160 -3.34 -17.88 -8.85
N CYS A 161 -3.88 -18.38 -7.74
CA CYS A 161 -4.16 -17.57 -6.55
C CYS A 161 -2.89 -16.97 -5.91
N GLN A 162 -1.78 -17.72 -5.94
CA GLN A 162 -0.49 -17.31 -5.37
C GLN A 162 0.15 -16.20 -6.20
N GLU A 163 0.14 -16.37 -7.52
CA GLU A 163 0.64 -15.39 -8.49
C GLU A 163 -0.16 -14.09 -8.42
N ARG A 164 -1.48 -14.18 -8.26
CA ARG A 164 -2.34 -13.00 -8.04
C ARG A 164 -1.98 -12.24 -6.76
N MET A 165 -1.71 -12.94 -5.65
CA MET A 165 -1.32 -12.30 -4.40
C MET A 165 0.06 -11.61 -4.51
N ILE A 166 1.02 -12.26 -5.18
CA ILE A 166 2.35 -11.68 -5.44
C ILE A 166 2.23 -10.46 -6.36
N ALA A 167 1.46 -10.57 -7.45
CA ALA A 167 1.21 -9.47 -8.38
C ALA A 167 0.53 -8.29 -7.68
N LEU A 168 -0.47 -8.55 -6.83
CA LEU A 168 -1.11 -7.52 -6.01
C LEU A 168 -0.10 -6.80 -5.11
N LEU A 169 0.79 -7.53 -4.43
CA LEU A 169 1.82 -6.90 -3.60
C LEU A 169 2.75 -6.01 -4.44
N ARG A 170 3.23 -6.50 -5.58
CA ARG A 170 4.07 -5.73 -6.51
C ARG A 170 3.39 -4.45 -6.99
N ASP A 171 2.12 -4.56 -7.40
CA ASP A 171 1.32 -3.44 -7.88
C ASP A 171 1.10 -2.39 -6.77
N CYS A 172 0.84 -2.82 -5.54
CA CYS A 172 0.69 -1.93 -4.40
C CYS A 172 2.01 -1.23 -4.07
N ILE A 173 3.14 -1.93 -4.07
CA ILE A 173 4.47 -1.32 -3.89
C ILE A 173 4.73 -0.25 -4.95
N ALA A 174 4.49 -0.58 -6.23
CA ALA A 174 4.69 0.35 -7.34
C ALA A 174 3.79 1.58 -7.23
N ALA A 175 2.50 1.39 -6.89
CA ALA A 175 1.54 2.48 -6.74
C ALA A 175 1.87 3.38 -5.54
N THR A 176 2.31 2.81 -4.41
CA THR A 176 2.75 3.60 -3.26
C THR A 176 4.01 4.39 -3.60
N ARG A 177 4.94 3.82 -4.35
CA ARG A 177 6.17 4.51 -4.77
C ARG A 177 5.90 5.67 -5.73
N ALA A 178 5.00 5.49 -6.69
CA ALA A 178 4.59 6.57 -7.60
C ALA A 178 3.89 7.72 -6.86
N ALA A 179 3.28 7.44 -5.71
CA ALA A 179 2.65 8.43 -4.85
C ALA A 179 3.62 9.14 -3.89
N SER A 180 4.78 8.54 -3.62
CA SER A 180 5.82 9.22 -2.85
C SER A 180 6.28 10.43 -3.64
N PRO A 181 6.25 11.65 -3.07
CA PRO A 181 6.87 12.80 -3.73
C PRO A 181 8.31 12.40 -4.06
N SER A 182 8.68 12.52 -5.33
CA SER A 182 10.04 12.25 -5.80
C SER A 182 11.00 12.84 -4.77
N ALA A 183 11.90 12.02 -4.22
CA ALA A 183 13.00 12.52 -3.41
C ALA A 183 13.68 13.64 -4.22
N ALA A 184 13.46 14.88 -3.80
CA ALA A 184 14.09 16.03 -4.39
C ALA A 184 15.55 15.98 -3.93
N GLY A 185 16.39 15.36 -4.76
CA GLY A 185 17.86 15.41 -4.70
C GLY A 185 18.52 14.69 -3.50
N PRO A 186 19.79 14.29 -3.63
CA PRO A 186 20.58 13.91 -2.48
C PRO A 186 20.72 15.12 -1.51
N PRO A 187 20.87 14.89 -0.20
CA PRO A 187 21.28 15.95 0.71
C PRO A 187 22.61 16.52 0.21
N ASP A 188 22.64 17.84 0.01
CA ASP A 188 23.84 18.61 -0.24
C ASP A 188 24.86 18.28 0.87
N ASP A 189 25.99 17.68 0.50
CA ASP A 189 27.16 17.49 1.36
C ASP A 189 27.77 18.86 1.67
N ALA A 190 27.08 19.64 2.51
CA ALA A 190 27.55 20.87 3.10
C ALA A 190 28.10 20.61 4.51
N HIS A 191 28.97 19.61 4.63
CA HIS A 191 30.01 19.61 5.65
C HIS A 191 31.34 19.97 4.99
N ARG A 192 31.43 21.24 4.56
CA ARG A 192 32.73 21.91 4.46
C ARG A 192 33.34 21.90 5.85
N HIS A 193 34.34 21.04 6.03
CA HIS A 193 35.34 21.23 7.05
C HIS A 193 35.80 22.69 7.01
N SER A 194 35.61 23.33 8.15
CA SER A 194 36.15 24.63 8.50
C SER A 194 37.67 24.60 8.37
N ASP A 195 38.19 25.15 7.27
CA ASP A 195 39.61 25.46 7.15
C ASP A 195 39.95 26.68 8.02
N VAL A 196 40.95 26.45 8.85
CA VAL A 196 41.53 27.31 9.88
C VAL A 196 42.07 28.61 9.25
N PRO A 197 41.82 29.80 9.85
CA PRO A 197 42.44 31.02 9.36
C PRO A 197 43.93 31.03 9.75
N THR A 198 44.79 30.83 8.75
CA THR A 198 46.24 31.09 8.87
C THR A 198 46.44 32.60 8.92
N ARG A 199 46.69 33.15 10.12
CA ARG A 199 47.36 34.44 10.26
C ARG A 199 48.85 34.21 10.44
N LEU A 200 49.61 34.54 9.41
CA LEU A 200 51.01 34.93 9.54
C LEU A 200 51.05 36.36 10.08
N ASP A 201 51.90 36.60 11.07
CA ASP A 201 52.74 37.81 11.13
C ASP A 201 53.87 37.67 12.19
N PRO A 202 54.94 38.49 12.09
CA PRO A 202 56.32 38.03 12.23
C PRO A 202 56.94 38.34 13.59
N VAL A 203 57.99 37.62 13.95
CA VAL A 203 58.91 38.03 15.02
C VAL A 203 60.34 38.05 14.48
N ARG A 204 60.87 39.27 14.36
CA ARG A 204 62.29 39.61 14.29
C ARG A 204 62.96 39.40 15.66
N THR A 205 64.30 39.37 15.65
CA THR A 205 65.31 39.39 16.75
C THR A 205 65.67 38.02 17.32
N GLN A 206 66.95 37.60 17.42
CA GLN A 206 68.27 38.25 17.25
C GLN A 206 69.20 37.35 16.42
#